data_AF-A0A522TBI7-F1
#
_entry.id   AF-A0A522TBI7-F1
#
_cell.length_a   1.000
_cell.length_b   1.000
_cell.length_c   1.000
_cell.angle_alpha   90.00
_cell.angle_beta   90.00
_cell.angle_gamma   90.00
#
_symmetry.space_group_name_H-M   'P 1'
#
loop_
_entity.id
_entity.type
_entity.pdbx_description
1 polymer ?
#
loop_
_entity_poly.entity_id
_entity_poly.type
_entity_poly.pdbx_seq_one_letter_code
_entity_poly.pdbx_strand_id
1 'polypeptide(L)'
;MGKRCVLTLLGLALAVVLLAAAWRSPERQRADPAGNRSPHSKRPTGATRAKSGEPLAQQPGRRALVEQAFQQVLGRSPGPDELRYWLAVPANDPRVQTEQALVRQQRLFLERFPAARAAVIQRAFAAALHCTPNAAAQGAWDLLIETSGTTYAELVTQLQHLGPAARTQCAH
;
A
#
# COMPACT_ATOMS: atom_id res chain seq x y z
N MET A 1 23.86 21.55 -50.88
CA MET A 1 23.76 21.34 -49.42
C MET A 1 22.30 21.05 -49.07
N GLY A 2 21.87 20.06 -48.31
CA GLY A 2 22.56 19.14 -47.41
C GLY A 2 21.51 18.55 -46.47
N LYS A 3 20.89 17.46 -46.93
CA LYS A 3 20.28 16.32 -46.21
C LYS A 3 19.52 16.54 -44.89
N ARG A 4 18.22 16.24 -44.98
CA ARG A 4 17.34 15.79 -43.89
C ARG A 4 17.82 14.42 -43.37
N CYS A 5 17.98 14.27 -42.05
CA CYS A 5 17.86 13.01 -41.29
C CYS A 5 16.65 13.22 -40.36
N VAL A 6 15.51 12.51 -40.39
CA VAL A 6 15.18 11.08 -40.45
C VAL A 6 15.68 10.30 -39.23
N LEU A 7 14.69 9.75 -38.48
CA LEU A 7 14.76 8.69 -37.45
C LEU A 7 15.50 9.08 -36.15
N THR A 8 14.86 9.15 -34.98
CA THR A 8 14.38 7.98 -34.22
C THR A 8 13.60 8.47 -32.98
N LEU A 9 12.27 8.62 -33.07
CA LEU A 9 11.39 8.74 -31.88
C LEU A 9 10.12 7.90 -32.05
N LEU A 10 10.29 6.74 -32.70
CA LEU A 10 9.25 5.74 -32.92
C LEU A 10 9.75 4.45 -32.26
N GLY A 11 9.68 4.37 -30.92
CA GLY A 11 10.26 3.24 -30.20
C GLY A 11 9.88 3.04 -28.73
N LEU A 12 9.21 4.00 -28.07
CA LEU A 12 8.86 3.85 -26.64
C LEU A 12 7.43 4.32 -26.31
N ALA A 13 6.54 4.32 -27.30
CA ALA A 13 5.13 4.69 -27.13
C ALA A 13 4.17 3.48 -27.02
N LEU A 14 4.68 2.25 -26.88
CA LEU A 14 3.86 1.03 -27.09
C LEU A 14 4.00 -0.06 -26.01
N ALA A 15 4.30 0.32 -24.77
CA ALA A 15 4.30 -0.64 -23.64
C ALA A 15 3.43 -0.23 -22.43
N VAL A 16 2.68 0.88 -22.49
CA VAL A 16 1.87 1.35 -21.33
C VAL A 16 0.35 1.26 -21.57
N VAL A 17 -0.10 0.99 -22.79
CA VAL A 17 -1.53 1.07 -23.17
C VAL A 17 -2.32 -0.25 -22.96
N LEU A 18 -1.70 -1.34 -22.50
CA LEU A 18 -2.36 -2.67 -22.43
C LEU A 18 -2.56 -3.26 -21.02
N LEU A 19 -2.77 -2.44 -19.98
CA LEU A 19 -3.08 -2.94 -18.63
C LEU A 19 -4.46 -2.49 -18.10
N ALA A 20 -5.45 -2.29 -18.97
CA ALA A 20 -6.79 -1.82 -18.59
C ALA A 20 -7.89 -2.91 -18.56
N ALA A 21 -7.59 -4.20 -18.80
CA ALA A 21 -8.62 -5.21 -19.05
C ALA A 21 -8.56 -6.46 -18.13
N ALA A 22 -8.29 -6.29 -16.84
CA ALA A 22 -8.41 -7.40 -15.86
C ALA A 22 -9.22 -7.02 -14.61
N TRP A 23 -10.07 -5.99 -14.71
CA TRP A 23 -10.92 -5.51 -13.63
C TRP A 23 -12.23 -6.30 -13.54
N ARG A 24 -12.12 -7.57 -13.15
CA ARG A 24 -13.19 -8.32 -12.49
C ARG A 24 -12.60 -9.62 -11.99
N SER A 25 -12.46 -9.77 -10.67
CA SER A 25 -12.25 -11.08 -10.08
C SER A 25 -13.16 -11.27 -8.87
N PRO A 26 -13.78 -12.44 -8.71
CA PRO A 26 -14.95 -12.63 -7.87
C PRO A 26 -14.52 -12.95 -6.44
N GLU A 27 -14.96 -12.12 -5.51
CA GLU A 27 -14.81 -12.35 -4.10
C GLU A 27 -15.85 -13.36 -3.61
N ARG A 28 -15.58 -14.67 -3.77
CA ARG A 28 -16.15 -15.73 -2.93
C ARG A 28 -15.22 -16.95 -2.94
N GLN A 29 -14.77 -17.33 -1.75
CA GLN A 29 -14.83 -18.68 -1.17
C GLN A 29 -13.62 -18.94 -0.27
N ARG A 30 -13.88 -18.97 1.04
CA ARG A 30 -13.40 -20.03 1.95
C ARG A 30 -14.29 -20.03 3.18
N ALA A 31 -15.21 -20.99 3.21
CA ALA A 31 -15.64 -21.60 4.45
C ALA A 31 -14.67 -22.75 4.73
N ASP A 32 -14.27 -22.93 5.99
CA ASP A 32 -14.34 -24.24 6.66
C ASP A 32 -14.24 -24.04 8.19
N PRO A 33 -14.95 -24.84 9.01
CA PRO A 33 -15.04 -24.70 10.45
C PRO A 33 -14.02 -25.61 11.15
N ALA A 34 -13.46 -25.14 12.28
CA ALA A 34 -12.76 -26.02 13.20
C ALA A 34 -13.09 -25.63 14.64
N GLY A 35 -14.09 -26.33 15.19
CA GLY A 35 -14.22 -26.47 16.63
C GLY A 35 -13.22 -27.50 17.18
N ASN A 36 -13.12 -27.51 18.51
CA ASN A 36 -12.41 -28.46 19.39
C ASN A 36 -10.86 -28.29 19.41
N ARG A 37 -10.12 -28.44 20.52
CA ARG A 37 -10.36 -28.85 21.91
C ARG A 37 -9.10 -28.44 22.70
N SER A 38 -9.24 -27.91 23.92
CA SER A 38 -8.13 -27.88 24.90
C SER A 38 -7.97 -29.27 25.54
N PRO A 39 -6.74 -29.63 25.97
CA PRO A 39 -6.62 -30.19 27.30
C PRO A 39 -5.46 -29.62 28.12
N HIS A 40 -5.78 -29.46 29.41
CA HIS A 40 -4.93 -29.13 30.54
C HIS A 40 -4.01 -30.31 30.88
N SER A 41 -2.69 -30.10 31.11
CA SER A 41 -1.92 -30.91 32.08
C SER A 41 -0.52 -30.37 32.41
N LYS A 42 -0.40 -29.93 33.67
CA LYS A 42 0.71 -30.01 34.65
C LYS A 42 2.19 -29.88 34.22
N ARG A 43 2.84 -28.87 34.84
CA ARG A 43 4.28 -28.74 35.14
C ARG A 43 4.74 -29.85 36.10
N PRO A 44 6.04 -30.24 36.07
CA PRO A 44 6.93 -29.77 37.15
C PRO A 44 8.35 -29.40 36.69
N THR A 45 9.01 -28.77 37.65
CA THR A 45 10.22 -27.94 37.68
C THR A 45 11.52 -28.62 37.25
N GLY A 46 12.29 -27.95 36.40
CA GLY A 46 13.72 -28.18 36.16
C GLY A 46 14.39 -26.84 35.90
N ALA A 47 15.31 -26.43 36.78
CA ALA A 47 16.03 -25.18 36.68
C ALA A 47 17.16 -25.30 35.63
N THR A 48 17.12 -24.47 34.59
CA THR A 48 18.32 -24.02 33.90
C THR A 48 18.21 -22.52 33.68
N ARG A 49 19.09 -21.79 34.36
CA ARG A 49 19.39 -20.37 34.16
C ARG A 49 19.76 -20.16 32.69
N ALA A 50 18.90 -19.48 31.92
CA ALA A 50 19.24 -18.91 30.63
C ALA A 50 18.86 -17.43 30.64
N LYS A 51 19.74 -16.64 30.01
CA LYS A 51 19.85 -15.19 30.04
C LYS A 51 18.52 -14.45 29.88
N SER A 52 18.45 -13.28 30.51
CA SER A 52 17.51 -12.20 30.20
C SER A 52 17.21 -12.17 28.71
N GLY A 53 16.05 -12.69 28.33
CA GLY A 53 15.50 -12.59 26.99
C GLY A 53 14.28 -11.72 27.14
N GLU A 54 14.46 -10.41 27.01
CA GLU A 54 13.39 -9.58 26.47
C GLU A 54 12.87 -10.30 25.22
N PRO A 55 11.55 -10.43 25.02
CA PRO A 55 11.05 -10.98 23.79
C PRO A 55 11.54 -10.01 22.72
N LEU A 56 12.48 -10.45 21.88
CA LEU A 56 12.72 -9.84 20.58
C LEU A 56 11.34 -9.83 19.93
N ALA A 57 10.66 -8.69 20.02
CA ALA A 57 9.44 -8.42 19.28
C ALA A 57 9.80 -8.82 17.84
N GLN A 58 9.23 -9.93 17.40
CA GLN A 58 9.63 -10.60 16.17
C GLN A 58 9.52 -9.56 15.06
N GLN A 59 10.66 -9.09 14.56
CA GLN A 59 10.66 -8.18 13.44
C GLN A 59 9.89 -8.89 12.32
N PRO A 60 8.86 -8.25 11.74
CA PRO A 60 8.14 -8.86 10.64
C PRO A 60 9.13 -9.24 9.55
N GLY A 61 9.03 -10.47 9.04
CA GLY A 61 9.82 -10.88 7.89
C GLY A 61 9.59 -9.90 6.72
N ARG A 62 10.57 -9.78 5.81
CA ARG A 62 10.55 -8.76 4.73
C ARG A 62 9.23 -8.67 3.96
N ARG A 63 8.55 -9.79 3.73
CA ARG A 63 7.23 -9.80 3.10
C ARG A 63 6.21 -8.98 3.89
N ALA A 64 6.12 -9.19 5.19
CA ALA A 64 5.20 -8.47 6.06
C ALA A 64 5.54 -6.97 6.11
N LEU A 65 6.82 -6.60 6.14
CA LEU A 65 7.23 -5.19 6.04
C LEU A 65 6.73 -4.52 4.74
N VAL A 66 6.83 -5.21 3.61
CA VAL A 66 6.33 -4.70 2.32
C VAL A 66 4.81 -4.56 2.37
N GLU A 67 4.10 -5.59 2.83
CA GLU A 67 2.64 -5.55 2.93
C GLU A 67 2.15 -4.43 3.85
N GLN A 68 2.80 -4.23 5.01
CA GLN A 68 2.50 -3.13 5.94
C GLN A 68 2.72 -1.76 5.31
N ALA A 69 3.86 -1.54 4.65
CA ALA A 69 4.15 -0.26 4.00
C ALA A 69 3.16 0.07 2.87
N PHE A 70 2.76 -0.94 2.08
CA PHE A 70 1.73 -0.79 1.05
C PHE A 70 0.36 -0.47 1.66
N GLN A 71 -0.01 -1.15 2.73
CA GLN A 71 -1.27 -0.90 3.41
C GLN A 71 -1.32 0.52 4.02
N GLN A 72 -0.23 0.95 4.65
CA GLN A 72 -0.15 2.27 5.28
C GLN A 72 -0.19 3.40 4.24
N VAL A 73 0.60 3.29 3.18
CA VAL A 73 0.77 4.38 2.21
C VAL A 73 -0.30 4.37 1.13
N LEU A 74 -0.67 3.19 0.63
CA LEU A 74 -1.55 3.03 -0.53
C LEU A 74 -2.93 2.47 -0.17
N GLY A 75 -3.14 1.96 1.04
CA GLY A 75 -4.43 1.39 1.46
C GLY A 75 -4.80 0.11 0.73
N ARG A 76 -3.80 -0.65 0.28
CA ARG A 76 -3.99 -1.94 -0.43
C ARG A 76 -2.80 -2.85 -0.17
N SER A 77 -2.98 -4.14 -0.45
CA SER A 77 -1.85 -5.08 -0.56
C SER A 77 -1.02 -4.81 -1.84
N PRO A 78 0.28 -5.17 -1.84
CA PRO A 78 1.09 -5.16 -3.06
C PRO A 78 0.56 -6.21 -4.05
N GLY A 79 0.62 -5.90 -5.33
CA GLY A 79 0.40 -6.87 -6.39
C GLY A 79 1.54 -7.88 -6.49
N PRO A 80 1.36 -8.99 -7.25
CA PRO A 80 2.37 -10.04 -7.36
C PRO A 80 3.74 -9.55 -7.86
N ASP A 81 3.75 -8.66 -8.85
CA ASP A 81 5.00 -8.13 -9.44
C ASP A 81 5.68 -7.12 -8.52
N GLU A 82 4.91 -6.26 -7.84
CA GLU A 82 5.42 -5.33 -6.84
C GLU A 82 6.06 -6.09 -5.68
N LEU A 83 5.39 -7.12 -5.18
CA LEU A 83 5.92 -7.96 -4.11
C LEU A 83 7.18 -8.70 -4.55
N ARG A 84 7.20 -9.25 -5.78
CA ARG A 84 8.40 -9.89 -6.34
C ARG A 84 9.57 -8.92 -6.42
N TYR A 85 9.33 -7.70 -6.88
CA TYR A 85 10.34 -6.64 -6.96
C TYR A 85 10.95 -6.35 -5.57
N TRP A 86 10.12 -6.08 -4.56
CA TRP A 86 10.64 -5.73 -3.22
C TRP A 86 11.32 -6.91 -2.52
N LEU A 87 10.89 -8.14 -2.79
CA LEU A 87 11.55 -9.34 -2.28
C LEU A 87 12.87 -9.68 -3.02
N ALA A 88 13.10 -9.14 -4.21
CA ALA A 88 14.34 -9.32 -4.95
C ALA A 88 15.44 -8.30 -4.56
N VAL A 89 15.07 -7.19 -3.92
CA VAL A 89 16.05 -6.21 -3.41
C VAL A 89 16.98 -6.90 -2.41
N PRO A 90 18.31 -6.67 -2.44
CA PRO A 90 19.24 -7.28 -1.48
C PRO A 90 18.87 -6.98 -0.03
N ALA A 91 19.02 -7.97 0.85
CA ALA A 91 18.62 -7.86 2.25
C ALA A 91 19.46 -6.85 3.07
N ASN A 92 20.56 -6.33 2.52
CA ASN A 92 21.40 -5.28 3.08
C ASN A 92 21.13 -3.89 2.45
N ASP A 93 20.22 -3.79 1.48
CA ASP A 93 19.84 -2.51 0.88
C ASP A 93 19.06 -1.66 1.92
N PRO A 94 19.43 -0.39 2.13
CA PRO A 94 18.79 0.48 3.12
C PRO A 94 17.28 0.67 2.88
N ARG A 95 16.78 0.48 1.65
CA ARG A 95 15.36 0.65 1.29
C ARG A 95 14.45 -0.42 1.88
N VAL A 96 15.00 -1.57 2.28
CA VAL A 96 14.22 -2.73 2.76
C VAL A 96 14.62 -3.17 4.17
N GLN A 97 15.45 -2.40 4.88
CA GLN A 97 15.86 -2.71 6.26
C GLN A 97 14.73 -2.54 7.28
N THR A 98 13.86 -1.56 7.06
CA THR A 98 12.83 -1.17 8.02
C THR A 98 11.53 -0.86 7.29
N GLU A 99 10.43 -0.95 8.02
CA GLU A 99 9.11 -0.52 7.53
C GLU A 99 9.15 0.96 7.11
N GLN A 100 9.77 1.81 7.93
CA GLN A 100 9.92 3.24 7.63
C GLN A 100 10.68 3.51 6.33
N ALA A 101 11.68 2.70 5.99
CA ALA A 101 12.39 2.81 4.71
C ALA A 101 11.47 2.47 3.54
N LEU A 102 10.66 1.41 3.65
CA LEU A 102 9.68 1.04 2.64
C LEU A 102 8.54 2.07 2.51
N VAL A 103 8.01 2.58 3.63
CA VAL A 103 7.03 3.67 3.66
C VAL A 103 7.58 4.89 2.91
N ARG A 104 8.85 5.26 3.14
CA ARG A 104 9.51 6.35 2.41
C ARG A 104 9.55 6.06 0.90
N GLN A 105 9.87 4.84 0.48
CA GLN A 105 9.84 4.49 -0.94
C GLN A 105 8.43 4.60 -1.54
N GLN A 106 7.39 4.18 -0.81
CA GLN A 106 6.02 4.30 -1.30
C GLN A 106 5.53 5.76 -1.36
N ARG A 107 5.98 6.63 -0.44
CA ARG A 107 5.69 8.08 -0.51
C ARG A 107 6.30 8.72 -1.76
N LEU A 108 7.56 8.41 -2.07
CA LEU A 108 8.22 8.85 -3.30
C LEU A 108 7.49 8.37 -4.57
N PHE A 109 6.84 7.20 -4.50
CA PHE A 109 5.97 6.73 -5.57
C PHE A 109 4.70 7.60 -5.70
N LEU A 110 4.03 7.94 -4.61
CA LEU A 110 2.87 8.84 -4.65
C LEU A 110 3.21 10.23 -5.21
N GLU A 111 4.37 10.78 -4.85
CA GLU A 111 4.83 12.08 -5.37
C GLU A 111 4.92 12.08 -6.90
N ARG A 112 5.37 10.98 -7.51
CA ARG A 112 5.65 10.91 -8.95
C ARG A 112 4.49 10.45 -9.81
N PHE A 113 3.55 9.69 -9.25
CA PHE A 113 2.54 8.98 -10.04
C PHE A 113 1.11 9.48 -9.72
N PRO A 114 0.55 10.40 -10.52
CA PRO A 114 -0.79 10.95 -10.27
C PRO A 114 -1.89 9.88 -10.29
N ALA A 115 -1.76 8.85 -11.13
CA ALA A 115 -2.69 7.72 -11.13
C ALA A 115 -2.71 6.95 -9.80
N ALA A 116 -1.56 6.86 -9.11
CA ALA A 116 -1.49 6.23 -7.80
C ALA A 116 -2.17 7.06 -6.73
N ARG A 117 -1.94 8.38 -6.73
CA ARG A 117 -2.63 9.32 -5.83
C ARG A 117 -4.13 9.29 -6.04
N ALA A 118 -4.58 9.32 -7.30
CA ALA A 118 -6.00 9.22 -7.62
C ALA A 118 -6.65 7.97 -7.01
N ALA A 119 -5.98 6.82 -7.13
CA ALA A 119 -6.48 5.57 -6.57
C ALA A 119 -6.47 5.54 -5.02
N VAL A 120 -5.50 6.20 -4.37
CA VAL A 120 -5.48 6.38 -2.91
C VAL A 120 -6.65 7.23 -2.43
N ILE A 121 -6.92 8.35 -3.12
CA ILE A 121 -8.04 9.24 -2.79
C ILE A 121 -9.37 8.48 -2.89
N GLN A 122 -9.59 7.77 -3.99
CA GLN A 122 -10.79 6.95 -4.20
C GLN A 122 -10.99 5.92 -3.07
N ARG A 123 -9.92 5.19 -2.70
CA ARG A 123 -9.99 4.23 -1.57
C ARG A 123 -10.28 4.91 -0.24
N ALA A 124 -9.64 6.04 0.04
CA ALA A 124 -9.83 6.73 1.32
C ALA A 124 -11.27 7.26 1.47
N PHE A 125 -11.85 7.83 0.42
CA PHE A 125 -13.25 8.25 0.41
C PHE A 125 -14.21 7.07 0.58
N ALA A 126 -13.96 5.95 -0.11
CA ALA A 126 -14.76 4.74 0.05
C ALA A 126 -14.68 4.18 1.48
N ALA A 127 -13.50 4.22 2.11
CA ALA A 127 -13.28 3.71 3.45
C ALA A 127 -13.84 4.64 4.55
N ALA A 128 -13.67 5.96 4.42
CA ALA A 128 -14.05 6.92 5.45
C ALA A 128 -15.50 7.41 5.34
N LEU A 129 -16.00 7.57 4.12
CA LEU A 129 -17.28 8.24 3.85
C LEU A 129 -18.27 7.38 3.07
N HIS A 130 -17.85 6.18 2.64
CA HIS A 130 -18.66 5.26 1.82
C HIS A 130 -19.16 5.90 0.51
N CYS A 131 -18.32 6.74 -0.11
CA CYS A 131 -18.64 7.41 -1.37
C CYS A 131 -17.42 7.51 -2.29
N THR A 132 -17.63 8.00 -3.51
CA THR A 132 -16.56 8.45 -4.40
C THR A 132 -16.40 9.97 -4.28
N PRO A 133 -15.18 10.53 -4.37
CA PRO A 133 -14.97 11.97 -4.39
C PRO A 133 -15.52 12.57 -5.68
N ASN A 134 -16.08 13.78 -5.60
CA ASN A 134 -16.37 14.59 -6.77
C ASN A 134 -15.08 15.18 -7.38
N ALA A 135 -15.17 15.77 -8.57
CA ALA A 135 -14.01 16.24 -9.32
C ALA A 135 -13.21 17.34 -8.57
N ALA A 136 -13.89 18.24 -7.85
CA ALA A 136 -13.23 19.29 -7.08
C ALA A 136 -12.44 18.72 -5.90
N ALA A 137 -13.04 17.79 -5.15
CA ALA A 137 -12.37 17.08 -4.08
C ALA A 137 -11.18 16.28 -4.61
N GLN A 138 -11.36 15.55 -5.71
CA GLN A 138 -10.30 14.78 -6.36
C GLN A 138 -9.06 15.66 -6.65
N GLY A 139 -9.25 16.84 -7.23
CA GLY A 139 -8.14 17.76 -7.51
C GLY A 139 -7.49 18.35 -6.25
N ALA A 140 -8.29 18.73 -5.25
CA ALA A 140 -7.79 19.31 -4.00
C ALA A 140 -6.95 18.30 -3.21
N TRP A 141 -7.42 17.06 -3.07
CA TRP A 141 -6.70 16.00 -2.37
C TRP A 141 -5.48 15.51 -3.14
N ASP A 142 -5.52 15.51 -4.48
CA ASP A 142 -4.35 15.17 -5.30
C ASP A 142 -3.19 16.14 -5.05
N LEU A 143 -3.47 17.45 -5.07
CA LEU A 143 -2.49 18.48 -4.78
C LEU A 143 -1.96 18.39 -3.35
N LEU A 144 -2.83 18.06 -2.39
CA LEU A 144 -2.40 17.84 -1.00
C LEU A 144 -1.41 16.66 -0.91
N ILE A 145 -1.73 15.52 -1.52
CA ILE A 145 -0.85 14.33 -1.48
C ILE A 145 0.48 14.65 -2.17
N GLU A 146 0.46 15.32 -3.33
CA GLU A 146 1.67 15.71 -4.07
C GLU A 146 2.59 16.62 -3.24
N THR A 147 2.03 17.58 -2.51
CA THR A 147 2.82 18.58 -1.77
C THR A 147 3.27 18.13 -0.38
N SER A 148 2.47 17.30 0.28
CA SER A 148 2.71 16.90 1.68
C SER A 148 3.16 15.45 1.87
N GLY A 149 3.05 14.60 0.84
CA GLY A 149 3.28 13.17 0.97
C GLY A 149 2.26 12.46 1.85
N THR A 150 1.04 13.03 1.98
CA THR A 150 -0.07 12.45 2.74
C THR A 150 -0.35 11.03 2.27
N THR A 151 -0.34 10.10 3.21
CA THR A 151 -0.59 8.67 2.97
C THR A 151 -2.08 8.34 2.99
N TYR A 152 -2.44 7.14 2.53
CA TYR A 152 -3.79 6.60 2.70
C TYR A 152 -4.27 6.66 4.16
N ALA A 153 -3.46 6.18 5.12
CA ALA A 153 -3.88 6.15 6.52
C ALA A 153 -4.14 7.55 7.11
N GLU A 154 -3.28 8.52 6.77
CA GLU A 154 -3.44 9.92 7.16
C GLU A 154 -4.69 10.53 6.52
N LEU A 155 -4.92 10.26 5.23
CA LEU A 155 -6.09 10.75 4.50
C LEU A 155 -7.41 10.21 5.07
N VAL A 156 -7.49 8.92 5.37
CA VAL A 156 -8.67 8.31 6.03
C VAL A 156 -8.94 8.99 7.37
N THR A 157 -7.89 9.20 8.17
CA THR A 157 -8.00 9.88 9.47
C THR A 157 -8.55 11.29 9.30
N GLN A 158 -8.03 12.07 8.34
CA GLN A 158 -8.50 13.44 8.09
C GLN A 158 -9.96 13.47 7.64
N LEU A 159 -10.37 12.60 6.71
CA LEU A 159 -11.76 12.52 6.25
C LEU A 159 -12.73 12.17 7.38
N GLN A 160 -12.33 11.27 8.29
CA GLN A 160 -13.13 10.93 9.47
C GLN A 160 -13.26 12.11 10.44
N HIS A 161 -12.21 12.91 10.63
CA HIS A 161 -12.25 14.09 11.49
C HIS A 161 -13.13 15.21 10.93
N LEU A 162 -13.19 15.35 9.60
CA LEU A 162 -14.07 16.33 8.95
C LEU A 162 -15.56 15.95 9.06
N GLY A 163 -15.88 14.67 9.27
CA GLY A 163 -17.22 14.19 9.56
C GLY A 163 -18.25 14.60 8.48
N PRO A 164 -19.43 15.13 8.87
CA PRO A 164 -20.49 15.49 7.92
C PRO A 164 -20.08 16.53 6.88
N ALA A 165 -19.14 17.43 7.20
CA ALA A 165 -18.70 18.49 6.29
C ALA A 165 -18.04 17.90 5.03
N ALA A 166 -17.32 16.78 5.17
CA ALA A 166 -16.69 16.10 4.05
C ALA A 166 -17.69 15.42 3.11
N ARG A 167 -18.95 15.20 3.50
CA ARG A 167 -19.95 14.58 2.59
C ARG A 167 -20.30 15.43 1.38
N THR A 168 -20.10 16.76 1.47
CA THR A 168 -20.26 17.67 0.31
C THR A 168 -19.21 17.41 -0.78
N GLN A 169 -18.15 16.67 -0.45
CA GLN A 169 -17.07 16.29 -1.36
C GLN A 169 -17.37 14.97 -2.09
N CYS A 170 -18.46 14.28 -1.76
CA CYS A 170 -18.90 13.09 -2.48
C CYS A 170 -19.52 13.45 -3.84
N ALA A 171 -19.39 12.56 -4.82
CA ALA A 171 -20.23 12.59 -6.01
C ALA A 171 -21.65 12.09 -5.66
N HIS A 172 -22.67 12.69 -6.27
CA HIS A 172 -24.07 12.28 -6.15
C HIS A 172 -24.45 11.30 -7.25
#